data_AF-T1PKC1-F1
#
_entry.id   AF-T1PKC1-F1
#
_cell.length_a   1.000
_cell.length_b   1.000
_cell.length_c   1.000
_cell.angle_alpha   90.00
_cell.angle_beta   90.00
_cell.angle_gamma   90.00
#
_symmetry.space_group_name_H-M   'P 1'
#
loop_
_entity.id
_entity.type
_entity.pdbx_description
1 polymer ?
#
loop_
_entity_poly.entity_id
_entity_poly.type
_entity_poly.pdbx_seq_one_letter_code
_entity_poly.pdbx_strand_id
1 'polypeptide(L)'
;MAGLYTYSTSSDTGIYLYMGYMLLYLTVIQTLAIFCAHLMPSKVGSTILNTLISLGLTAVGGYSIHPKNVSKIWSWSELISPEKWLLPVLVQDEYSAETLANSAGLQLCRNKQVQHQEIIVQQPCPPPNGTQVLVDFQLLPQDHKLDPTYTYDQTTTVALVLASIVVFFVTFFVFACNCRNMFCKKPKKAFRDRL
;
A
#
# COMPACT_ATOMS: atom_id res chain seq x y z
N MET A 1 -2.00 3.80 -12.51
CA MET A 1 -1.76 2.64 -13.39
C MET A 1 -0.34 2.22 -13.03
N ALA A 2 -0.08 1.09 -12.36
CA ALA A 2 1.29 0.82 -11.86
C ALA A 2 2.31 0.99 -13.01
N GLY A 3 3.17 2.01 -12.89
CA GLY A 3 4.03 2.57 -13.94
C GLY A 3 5.14 1.65 -14.46
N LEU A 4 4.82 0.37 -14.71
CA LEU A 4 5.74 -0.68 -15.12
C LEU A 4 6.42 -0.43 -16.48
N TYR A 5 5.92 0.53 -17.26
CA TYR A 5 6.36 0.81 -18.62
C TYR A 5 7.78 1.40 -18.70
N THR A 6 8.25 2.05 -17.64
CA THR A 6 9.54 2.77 -17.60
C THR A 6 10.72 1.86 -17.26
N TYR A 7 10.49 0.66 -16.73
CA TYR A 7 11.56 -0.31 -16.41
C TYR A 7 12.05 -1.11 -17.61
N SER A 8 11.41 -0.97 -18.78
CA SER A 8 11.61 -1.85 -19.94
C SER A 8 12.91 -1.65 -20.73
N THR A 9 13.76 -0.69 -20.38
CA THR A 9 14.88 -0.27 -21.26
C THR A 9 16.26 -0.83 -20.91
N SER A 10 16.50 -1.43 -19.73
CA SER A 10 17.81 -2.05 -19.46
C SER A 10 17.92 -3.08 -18.33
N SER A 11 16.96 -3.18 -17.40
CA SER A 11 17.04 -4.17 -16.31
C SER A 11 15.66 -4.57 -15.76
N ASP A 12 15.37 -5.86 -15.78
CA ASP A 12 14.14 -6.44 -15.21
C ASP A 12 14.05 -6.30 -13.67
N THR A 13 15.07 -5.74 -13.03
CA THR A 13 15.15 -5.56 -11.57
C THR A 13 13.94 -4.81 -11.00
N GLY A 14 13.43 -3.81 -11.72
CA GLY A 14 12.27 -3.01 -11.28
C GLY A 14 10.97 -3.82 -11.16
N ILE A 15 10.73 -4.75 -12.09
CA ILE A 15 9.53 -5.61 -12.01
C ILE A 15 9.65 -6.62 -10.86
N TYR A 16 10.85 -7.14 -10.59
CA TYR A 16 11.08 -8.04 -9.45
C TYR A 16 10.90 -7.33 -8.11
N LEU A 17 11.37 -6.10 -7.99
CA LEU A 17 11.14 -5.28 -6.79
C LEU A 17 9.65 -4.99 -6.58
N TYR A 18 8.95 -4.56 -7.63
CA TYR A 18 7.50 -4.35 -7.59
C TYR A 18 6.75 -5.61 -7.14
N MET A 19 7.05 -6.77 -7.73
CA MET A 19 6.45 -8.05 -7.34
C MET A 19 6.75 -8.38 -5.88
N GLY A 20 7.99 -8.16 -5.42
CA GLY A 20 8.39 -8.37 -4.03
C GLY A 20 7.59 -7.51 -3.06
N TYR A 21 7.46 -6.21 -3.32
CA TYR A 21 6.68 -5.30 -2.49
C TYR A 21 5.19 -5.67 -2.44
N MET A 22 4.61 -6.05 -3.59
CA MET A 22 3.21 -6.49 -3.67
C MET A 22 2.97 -7.79 -2.90
N LEU A 23 3.88 -8.77 -2.99
CA LEU A 23 3.80 -10.01 -2.22
C LEU A 23 3.90 -9.72 -0.72
N LEU A 24 4.84 -8.87 -0.30
CA LEU A 24 5.00 -8.47 1.09
C LEU A 24 3.70 -7.81 1.60
N TYR A 25 3.15 -6.87 0.86
CA TYR A 25 1.86 -6.24 1.19
C TYR A 25 0.72 -7.26 1.35
N LEU A 26 0.59 -8.20 0.41
CA LEU A 26 -0.43 -9.26 0.49
C LEU A 26 -0.22 -10.17 1.72
N THR A 27 1.03 -10.50 2.07
CA THR A 27 1.30 -11.29 3.28
C THR A 27 0.92 -10.55 4.57
N VAL A 28 1.10 -9.23 4.63
CA VAL A 28 0.66 -8.41 5.77
C VAL A 28 -0.86 -8.42 5.91
N ILE A 29 -1.59 -8.27 4.81
CA ILE A 29 -3.07 -8.34 4.85
C ILE A 29 -3.54 -9.75 5.23
N GLN A 30 -2.89 -10.79 4.69
CA GLN A 30 -3.24 -12.17 4.99
C GLN A 30 -3.00 -12.50 6.48
N THR A 31 -1.88 -12.06 7.05
CA THR A 31 -1.59 -12.26 8.48
C THR A 31 -2.57 -11.50 9.37
N LEU A 32 -3.00 -10.30 8.98
CA LEU A 32 -4.07 -9.56 9.65
C LEU A 32 -5.40 -10.32 9.62
N ALA A 33 -5.77 -10.94 8.50
CA ALA A 33 -6.98 -11.75 8.40
C ALA A 33 -6.91 -13.00 9.31
N ILE A 34 -5.75 -13.66 9.36
CA ILE A 34 -5.52 -14.81 10.26
C ILE A 34 -5.61 -14.38 11.73
N PHE A 35 -5.08 -13.21 12.07
CA PHE A 35 -5.20 -12.63 13.42
C PHE A 35 -6.67 -12.44 13.82
N CYS A 36 -7.46 -11.83 12.95
CA CYS A 36 -8.89 -11.63 13.16
C CYS A 36 -9.65 -12.97 13.27
N ALA A 37 -9.22 -14.01 12.56
CA ALA A 37 -9.78 -15.35 12.64
C ALA A 37 -9.53 -16.01 14.00
N HIS A 38 -8.39 -15.74 14.63
CA HIS A 38 -8.09 -16.26 15.96
C HIS A 38 -8.72 -15.46 17.10
N LEU A 39 -9.00 -14.17 16.93
CA LEU A 39 -9.64 -13.34 17.96
C LEU A 39 -11.10 -13.70 18.22
N MET A 40 -11.84 -14.12 17.20
CA MET A 40 -13.29 -14.33 17.28
C MET A 40 -13.64 -15.80 17.06
N PRO A 41 -14.47 -16.41 17.93
CA PRO A 41 -14.90 -17.80 17.77
C PRO A 41 -15.93 -18.00 16.65
N SER A 42 -16.53 -16.92 16.13
CA SER A 42 -17.52 -16.95 15.06
C SER A 42 -16.90 -16.55 13.71
N LYS A 43 -17.17 -17.35 12.67
CA LYS A 43 -16.67 -17.08 11.30
C LYS A 43 -17.15 -15.74 10.76
N VAL A 44 -18.43 -15.42 10.98
CA VAL A 44 -19.05 -14.16 10.51
C VAL A 44 -18.55 -12.95 11.29
N GLY A 45 -18.35 -13.07 12.61
CA GLY A 45 -17.82 -11.97 13.42
C GLY A 45 -16.38 -11.64 13.04
N SER A 46 -15.57 -12.67 12.77
CA SER A 46 -14.20 -12.51 12.31
C SER A 46 -14.12 -11.80 10.95
N THR A 47 -14.96 -12.16 9.98
CA THR A 47 -14.94 -11.52 8.66
C THR A 47 -15.38 -10.07 8.74
N ILE A 48 -16.44 -9.75 9.49
CA ILE A 48 -16.89 -8.36 9.70
C ILE A 48 -15.78 -7.52 10.33
N LEU A 49 -15.13 -8.03 11.38
CA LEU A 49 -14.05 -7.33 12.07
C LEU A 49 -12.84 -7.12 11.15
N ASN A 50 -12.43 -8.15 10.39
CA ASN A 50 -11.35 -8.03 9.42
C ASN A 50 -11.65 -6.98 8.35
N THR A 51 -12.89 -6.96 7.82
CA THR A 51 -13.31 -5.97 6.83
C THR A 51 -13.31 -4.56 7.40
N LEU A 52 -13.77 -4.36 8.63
CA LEU A 52 -13.74 -3.05 9.30
C LEU A 52 -12.32 -2.55 9.52
N ILE A 53 -11.41 -3.41 9.98
CA ILE A 53 -10.00 -3.04 10.17
C ILE A 53 -9.35 -2.73 8.83
N SER A 54 -9.54 -3.58 7.83
CA SER A 54 -8.97 -3.38 6.48
C SER A 54 -9.46 -2.08 5.85
N LEU A 55 -10.76 -1.77 5.99
CA LEU A 55 -11.34 -0.51 5.54
C LEU A 55 -10.73 0.70 6.25
N GLY A 56 -10.50 0.61 7.56
CA GLY A 56 -9.82 1.67 8.32
C GLY A 56 -8.39 1.90 7.84
N LEU A 57 -7.63 0.81 7.60
CA LEU A 57 -6.25 0.90 7.14
C LEU A 57 -6.15 1.50 5.73
N THR A 58 -7.05 1.13 4.82
CA THR A 58 -7.06 1.67 3.45
C THR A 58 -7.57 3.11 3.38
N ALA A 59 -8.55 3.47 4.23
CA ALA A 59 -9.04 4.85 4.31
C ALA A 59 -7.92 5.84 4.69
N VAL A 60 -7.02 5.43 5.58
CA VAL A 60 -5.88 6.24 6.05
C VAL A 60 -4.66 6.15 5.10
N GLY A 61 -4.70 5.30 4.06
CA GLY A 61 -3.62 5.13 3.08
C GLY A 61 -3.25 6.41 2.29
N GLY A 62 -4.08 7.45 2.35
CA GLY A 62 -3.81 8.77 1.78
C GLY A 62 -4.40 9.02 0.40
N TYR A 63 -4.95 7.98 -0.25
CA TYR A 63 -5.68 8.12 -1.51
C TYR A 63 -7.17 8.41 -1.29
N SER A 64 -7.80 7.72 -0.33
CA SER A 64 -9.23 7.85 -0.06
C SER A 64 -9.58 9.08 0.79
N ILE A 65 -8.74 9.40 1.77
CA ILE A 65 -8.86 10.60 2.62
C ILE A 65 -7.67 11.49 2.36
N HIS A 66 -7.94 12.77 2.10
CA HIS A 66 -6.90 13.76 1.90
C HIS A 66 -6.00 13.89 3.15
N PRO A 67 -4.66 13.88 3.02
CA PRO A 67 -3.75 13.90 4.17
C PRO A 67 -3.90 15.15 5.06
N LYS A 68 -4.41 16.25 4.50
CA LYS A 68 -4.72 17.48 5.28
C LYS A 68 -5.95 17.36 6.17
N ASN A 69 -6.85 16.42 5.89
CA ASN A 69 -8.10 16.25 6.66
C ASN A 69 -7.93 15.31 7.86
N VAL A 70 -6.76 14.67 8.02
CA VAL A 70 -6.46 13.83 9.16
C VAL A 70 -6.07 14.73 10.35
N SER A 71 -6.86 14.67 11.41
CA SER A 71 -6.56 15.41 12.64
C SER A 71 -5.23 14.95 13.25
N LYS A 72 -4.48 15.86 13.88
CA LYS A 72 -3.16 15.61 14.49
C LYS A 72 -3.16 14.45 15.49
N ILE A 73 -4.32 14.16 16.10
CA ILE A 73 -4.51 13.05 17.05
C ILE A 73 -4.51 11.70 16.31
N TRP A 74 -5.01 11.66 15.08
CA TRP A 74 -5.11 10.46 14.24
C TRP A 74 -3.92 10.27 13.31
N SER A 75 -2.98 11.21 13.24
CA SER A 75 -1.79 11.09 12.37
C SER A 75 -0.94 9.84 12.64
N TRP A 76 -0.97 9.29 13.87
CA TRP A 76 -0.29 8.03 14.18
C TRP A 76 -0.84 6.83 13.40
N SER A 77 -2.12 6.88 13.00
CA SER A 77 -2.73 5.80 12.22
C SER A 77 -2.18 5.71 10.79
N GLU A 78 -1.62 6.80 10.26
CA GLU A 78 -0.91 6.81 8.98
C GLU A 78 0.36 5.93 9.04
N LEU A 79 1.01 5.86 10.20
CA LEU A 79 2.19 5.01 10.41
C LEU A 79 1.84 3.52 10.43
N ILE A 80 0.60 3.18 10.76
CA ILE A 80 0.14 1.78 10.90
C ILE A 80 -0.31 1.23 9.54
N SER A 81 -0.78 2.08 8.64
CA SER A 81 -1.28 1.63 7.33
C SER A 81 -0.14 1.14 6.43
N PRO A 82 -0.11 -0.16 6.06
CA PRO A 82 0.92 -0.67 5.15
C PRO A 82 0.84 -0.03 3.76
N GLU A 83 -0.34 0.43 3.36
CA GLU A 83 -0.54 1.15 2.10
C GLU A 83 0.21 2.48 2.10
N LYS A 84 0.26 3.19 3.24
CA LYS A 84 0.95 4.48 3.34
C LYS A 84 2.47 4.38 3.17
N TRP A 85 3.06 3.26 3.58
CA TRP A 85 4.48 2.96 3.37
C TRP A 85 4.77 2.49 1.95
N LEU A 86 3.84 1.77 1.33
CA LEU A 86 4.02 1.23 -0.01
C LEU A 86 3.84 2.31 -1.08
N LEU A 87 2.96 3.28 -0.84
CA LEU A 87 2.58 4.30 -1.82
C LEU A 87 3.78 5.10 -2.36
N PRO A 88 4.72 5.61 -1.55
CA PRO A 88 5.90 6.33 -2.04
C PRO A 88 6.72 5.56 -3.07
N VAL A 89 6.95 4.27 -2.81
CA VAL A 89 7.75 3.38 -3.66
C VAL A 89 7.06 3.18 -5.01
N LEU A 90 5.75 2.99 -5.01
CA LEU A 90 4.98 2.75 -6.24
C LEU A 90 4.87 4.00 -7.10
N VAL A 91 4.74 5.13 -6.43
CA VAL A 91 4.34 6.38 -7.06
C VAL A 91 5.54 7.18 -7.55
N GLN A 92 6.73 6.97 -6.96
CA GLN A 92 7.91 7.75 -7.27
C GLN A 92 8.30 7.70 -8.74
N ASP A 93 8.35 6.51 -9.32
CA ASP A 93 8.68 6.35 -10.74
C ASP A 93 7.50 6.71 -11.64
N GLU A 94 6.25 6.50 -11.17
CA GLU A 94 5.04 6.84 -11.93
C GLU A 94 4.88 8.37 -12.09
N TYR A 95 5.21 9.15 -11.07
CA TYR A 95 5.05 10.62 -11.05
C TYR A 95 6.38 11.38 -11.01
N SER A 96 7.47 10.77 -11.47
CA SER A 96 8.72 11.49 -11.69
C SER A 96 8.55 12.53 -12.82
N ALA A 97 9.33 13.61 -12.79
CA ALA A 97 9.26 14.65 -13.81
C ALA A 97 9.53 14.11 -15.23
N GLU A 98 10.44 13.13 -15.34
CA GLU A 98 10.79 12.49 -16.61
C GLU A 98 9.64 11.64 -17.15
N THR A 99 8.98 10.86 -16.29
CA THR A 99 7.86 10.00 -16.68
C THR A 99 6.60 10.80 -16.95
N LEU A 100 6.36 11.88 -16.21
CA LEU A 100 5.32 12.87 -16.51
C LEU A 100 5.57 13.57 -17.85
N ALA A 101 6.81 13.96 -18.16
CA ALA A 101 7.16 14.57 -19.45
C ALA A 101 6.99 13.58 -20.62
N ASN A 102 7.43 12.33 -20.44
CA ASN A 102 7.30 11.28 -21.45
C ASN A 102 5.83 10.88 -21.68
N SER A 103 5.04 10.74 -20.61
CA SER A 103 3.61 10.42 -20.70
C SER A 103 2.78 11.57 -21.27
N ALA A 104 3.10 12.82 -20.93
CA ALA A 104 2.50 14.00 -21.57
C ALA A 104 2.90 14.09 -23.06
N GLY A 105 4.12 13.67 -23.41
CA GLY A 105 4.58 13.60 -24.80
C GLY A 105 3.83 12.56 -25.65
N LEU A 106 3.32 11.50 -25.02
CA LEU A 106 2.47 10.49 -25.66
C LEU A 106 1.01 10.93 -25.81
N GLN A 107 0.56 11.94 -25.07
CA GLN A 107 -0.75 12.55 -25.28
C GLN A 107 -0.70 13.43 -26.52
N LEU A 108 -1.23 12.90 -27.62
CA LEU A 108 -1.34 13.62 -28.88
C LEU A 108 -2.35 14.76 -28.73
N CYS A 109 -1.85 16.00 -28.77
CA CYS A 109 -2.69 17.20 -28.75
C CYS A 109 -3.55 17.28 -30.02
N ARG A 110 -4.81 16.83 -29.93
CA ARG A 110 -5.78 16.84 -31.04
C ARG A 110 -6.01 18.24 -31.65
N ASN A 111 -5.67 19.31 -30.92
CA ASN A 111 -5.89 20.71 -31.34
C ASN A 111 -4.61 21.48 -31.78
N LYS A 112 -3.43 20.85 -31.84
CA LYS A 112 -2.19 21.49 -32.35
C LYS A 112 -1.46 20.61 -33.35
N GLN A 113 -2.12 20.27 -34.45
CA GLN A 113 -1.43 19.73 -35.62
C GLN A 113 -0.89 20.90 -36.45
N VAL A 114 0.44 21.06 -36.49
CA VAL A 114 1.08 22.00 -37.41
C VAL A 114 1.42 21.21 -38.68
N GLN A 115 0.72 21.51 -39.77
CA GLN A 115 0.98 20.89 -41.07
C GLN A 115 2.15 21.61 -41.73
N HIS A 116 3.34 21.02 -41.70
CA HIS A 116 4.40 21.37 -42.64
C HIS A 116 4.17 20.59 -43.93
N GLN A 117 4.47 21.20 -45.09
CA GLN A 117 3.90 20.89 -46.42
C GLN A 117 3.90 19.41 -46.86
N GLU A 118 4.61 18.49 -46.19
CA GLU A 118 4.62 17.06 -46.53
C GLU A 118 4.57 16.10 -45.31
N ILE A 119 4.55 16.60 -44.06
CA ILE A 119 4.53 15.78 -42.83
C ILE A 119 3.66 16.45 -41.76
N ILE A 120 2.68 15.71 -41.23
CA ILE A 120 1.91 16.12 -40.05
C ILE A 120 2.74 15.80 -38.81
N VAL A 121 3.47 16.77 -38.29
CA VAL A 121 4.21 16.61 -37.03
C VAL A 121 3.27 16.95 -35.88
N GLN A 122 2.85 15.95 -35.11
CA GLN A 122 2.11 16.18 -33.86
C GLN A 122 3.13 16.60 -32.79
N GLN A 123 3.07 17.88 -32.39
CA GLN A 123 3.89 18.36 -31.28
C GLN A 123 3.37 17.76 -29.96
N PRO A 124 4.26 17.27 -29.08
CA PRO A 124 3.88 16.81 -27.75
C PRO A 124 3.24 17.97 -26.97
N CYS A 125 2.17 17.67 -26.24
CA CYS A 125 1.49 18.67 -25.42
C CYS A 125 2.43 19.17 -24.30
N PRO A 126 2.36 20.46 -23.90
CA PRO A 126 2.91 20.85 -22.61
C PRO A 126 2.25 20.03 -21.50
N PRO A 127 3.00 19.61 -20.46
CA PRO A 127 2.45 18.81 -19.37
C PRO A 127 1.24 19.54 -18.76
N PRO A 128 0.11 18.85 -18.59
CA PRO A 128 -1.11 19.49 -18.12
C PRO A 128 -0.91 20.08 -16.71
N ASN A 129 -1.56 21.21 -16.43
CA ASN A 129 -1.65 21.84 -15.09
C ASN A 129 -2.24 20.92 -13.99
N GLY A 130 -2.58 19.67 -14.32
CA GLY A 130 -3.09 18.67 -13.37
C GLY A 130 -2.07 18.18 -12.34
N THR A 131 -0.79 18.54 -12.47
CA THR A 131 0.25 18.24 -11.49
C THR A 131 0.00 18.87 -10.11
N GLN A 132 -0.83 19.92 -10.03
CA GLN A 132 -1.23 20.50 -8.76
C GLN A 132 -1.99 19.53 -7.84
N VAL A 133 -2.78 18.61 -8.40
CA VAL A 133 -3.49 17.60 -7.61
C VAL A 133 -2.53 16.62 -6.97
N LEU A 134 -1.45 16.28 -7.67
CA LEU A 134 -0.42 15.38 -7.16
C LEU A 134 0.35 16.01 -6.01
N VAL A 135 0.60 17.32 -6.06
CA VAL A 135 1.19 18.09 -4.95
C VAL A 135 0.24 18.15 -3.75
N ASP A 136 -1.05 18.37 -3.99
CA ASP A 136 -2.05 18.47 -2.91
C ASP A 136 -2.19 17.17 -2.11
N PHE A 137 -2.23 16.03 -2.83
CA PHE A 137 -2.25 14.69 -2.23
C PHE A 137 -0.86 14.20 -1.76
N GLN A 138 0.19 15.00 -1.92
CA GLN A 138 1.57 14.66 -1.52
C GLN A 138 2.08 13.38 -2.20
N LEU A 139 1.76 13.20 -3.48
CA LEU A 139 2.12 12.04 -4.30
C LEU A 139 3.41 12.29 -5.09
N LEU A 140 3.97 13.50 -5.06
CA LEU A 140 5.27 13.72 -5.69
C LEU A 140 6.37 13.14 -4.79
N PRO A 141 7.45 12.59 -5.39
CA PRO A 141 8.59 12.03 -4.64
C PRO A 141 9.11 12.96 -3.53
N GLN A 142 9.16 14.26 -3.82
CA GLN A 142 9.66 15.31 -2.94
C GLN A 142 8.70 15.73 -1.81
N ASP A 143 7.43 15.35 -1.89
CA ASP A 143 6.39 15.70 -0.92
C ASP A 143 6.04 14.55 0.04
N HIS A 144 6.71 13.39 -0.09
CA HIS A 144 6.49 12.23 0.76
C HIS A 144 6.97 12.48 2.20
N LYS A 145 6.01 12.53 3.14
CA LYS A 145 6.28 12.80 4.56
C LYS A 145 6.99 11.67 5.31
N LEU A 146 6.71 10.41 4.98
CA LEU A 146 7.27 9.27 5.71
C LEU A 146 8.69 8.92 5.28
N ASP A 147 9.08 9.28 4.05
CA ASP A 147 10.42 9.04 3.55
C ASP A 147 10.85 10.12 2.54
N PRO A 148 11.45 11.23 3.01
CA PRO A 148 11.93 12.31 2.15
C PRO A 148 13.30 12.02 1.53
N THR A 149 13.87 10.83 1.76
CA THR A 149 15.27 10.50 1.44
C THR A 149 15.41 9.83 0.07
N TYR A 150 16.48 10.15 -0.67
CA TYR A 150 16.82 9.49 -1.93
C TYR A 150 17.10 7.98 -1.81
N THR A 151 17.26 7.45 -0.58
CA THR A 151 17.48 6.02 -0.26
C THR A 151 16.19 5.29 0.12
N TYR A 152 15.06 5.72 -0.44
CA TYR A 152 13.70 5.24 -0.13
C TYR A 152 13.52 3.72 -0.28
N ASP A 153 14.19 3.09 -1.25
CA ASP A 153 14.10 1.64 -1.48
C ASP A 153 14.58 0.85 -0.25
N GLN A 154 15.67 1.28 0.37
CA GLN A 154 16.25 0.57 1.51
C GLN A 154 15.45 0.81 2.79
N THR A 155 15.09 2.06 3.06
CA THR A 155 14.33 2.47 4.24
C THR A 155 12.92 1.91 4.24
N THR A 156 12.23 1.98 3.11
CA THR A 156 10.86 1.43 2.97
C THR A 156 10.86 -0.09 3.02
N THR A 157 11.82 -0.76 2.37
CA THR A 157 11.97 -2.21 2.47
C THR A 157 12.21 -2.64 3.91
N VAL A 158 13.15 -1.99 4.61
CA VAL A 158 13.44 -2.31 6.02
C VAL A 158 12.22 -2.05 6.91
N ALA A 159 11.50 -0.95 6.71
CA ALA A 159 10.29 -0.63 7.46
C ALA A 159 9.17 -1.65 7.22
N LEU A 160 8.90 -2.04 5.97
CA LEU A 160 7.92 -3.05 5.62
C LEU A 160 8.29 -4.43 6.17
N VAL A 161 9.57 -4.82 6.08
CA VAL A 161 10.06 -6.08 6.65
C VAL A 161 9.91 -6.07 8.17
N LEU A 162 10.34 -5.00 8.86
CA LEU A 162 10.16 -4.88 10.31
C LEU A 162 8.68 -4.92 10.71
N ALA A 163 7.82 -4.19 10.02
CA ALA A 163 6.38 -4.21 10.28
C ALA A 163 5.79 -5.61 10.09
N SER A 164 6.18 -6.32 9.02
CA SER A 164 5.75 -7.70 8.78
C SER A 164 6.20 -8.67 9.88
N ILE A 165 7.43 -8.53 10.36
CA ILE A 165 7.98 -9.32 11.47
C ILE A 165 7.20 -9.05 12.76
N VAL A 166 6.94 -7.77 13.08
CA VAL A 166 6.18 -7.38 14.28
C VAL A 166 4.76 -7.94 14.23
N VAL A 167 4.05 -7.79 13.10
CA VAL A 167 2.71 -8.34 12.90
C VAL A 167 2.74 -9.86 13.07
N PHE A 168 3.71 -10.54 12.46
CA PHE A 168 3.88 -11.99 12.60
C PHE A 168 4.03 -12.41 14.07
N PHE A 169 4.94 -11.78 14.83
CA PHE A 169 5.11 -12.11 16.26
C PHE A 169 3.84 -11.84 17.09
N VAL A 170 3.13 -10.74 16.82
CA VAL A 170 1.86 -10.44 17.49
C VAL A 170 0.81 -11.50 17.17
N THR A 171 0.69 -11.91 15.91
CA THR A 171 -0.23 -12.98 15.51
C THR A 171 0.12 -14.32 16.15
N PHE A 172 1.41 -14.67 16.19
CA PHE A 172 1.90 -15.89 16.82
C PHE A 172 1.63 -15.89 18.34
N PHE A 173 1.83 -14.76 19.01
CA PHE A 173 1.56 -14.63 20.43
C PHE A 173 0.07 -14.82 20.75
N VAL A 174 -0.83 -14.20 19.97
CA VAL A 174 -2.28 -14.37 20.14
C VAL A 174 -2.70 -15.81 19.85
N PHE A 175 -2.14 -16.43 18.81
CA PHE A 175 -2.33 -17.84 18.53
C PHE A 175 -1.91 -18.73 19.71
N ALA A 176 -0.71 -18.52 20.25
CA ALA A 176 -0.20 -19.27 21.40
C ALA A 176 -1.06 -19.10 22.65
N CYS A 177 -1.53 -17.87 22.92
CA CYS A 177 -2.44 -17.58 24.04
C CYS A 177 -3.79 -18.28 23.87
N ASN A 178 -4.36 -18.28 22.66
CA ASN A 178 -5.61 -18.95 22.36
C ASN A 178 -5.49 -20.47 22.46
N CYS A 179 -4.42 -21.06 21.91
CA CYS A 179 -4.13 -22.48 22.07
C CYS A 179 -3.98 -22.84 23.55
N ARG A 180 -3.20 -22.09 24.32
CA ARG A 180 -3.03 -22.32 25.77
C ARG A 180 -4.37 -22.26 26.50
N ASN A 181 -5.21 -21.27 26.21
CA ASN A 181 -6.55 -21.18 26.79
C ASN A 181 -7.44 -22.36 26.42
N MET A 182 -7.32 -22.90 25.20
CA MET A 182 -8.10 -24.06 24.75
C MET A 182 -7.64 -25.35 25.42
N PHE A 183 -6.32 -25.58 25.50
CA PHE A 183 -5.73 -26.77 26.13
C PHE A 183 -5.82 -26.75 27.66
N CYS A 184 -5.76 -25.57 28.31
CA CYS A 184 -5.99 -25.45 29.75
C CYS A 184 -7.50 -25.55 30.12
N LYS A 185 -8.42 -25.35 29.18
CA LYS A 185 -9.87 -25.44 29.39
C LYS A 185 -10.49 -26.74 28.82
N LYS A 186 -10.07 -27.94 29.29
CA LYS A 186 -10.93 -29.12 29.66
C LYS A 186 -10.15 -30.44 29.74
N PRO A 187 -10.58 -31.44 30.58
CA PRO A 187 -11.98 -31.68 30.96
C PRO A 187 -12.28 -31.72 32.47
N LYS A 188 -13.16 -30.84 32.93
CA LYS A 188 -14.08 -31.13 34.05
C LYS A 188 -15.47 -31.35 33.45
N LYS A 189 -15.99 -32.58 33.63
CA LYS A 189 -17.32 -33.14 33.24
C LYS A 189 -17.21 -34.28 32.22
N ALA A 190 -16.78 -35.45 32.70
CA ALA A 190 -17.04 -36.75 32.09
C ALA A 190 -17.35 -37.84 33.14
N PHE A 191 -17.78 -37.47 34.35
CA PHE A 191 -18.01 -38.44 35.45
C PHE A 191 -19.28 -38.16 36.27
N ARG A 192 -20.37 -37.70 35.63
CA ARG A 192 -21.65 -37.59 36.34
C ARG A 192 -22.84 -37.72 35.39
N ASP A 193 -22.89 -38.81 34.63
CA ASP A 193 -24.11 -39.28 33.93
C ASP A 193 -24.20 -40.82 33.91
N ARG A 194 -23.53 -41.50 34.85
CA ARG A 194 -23.73 -42.94 35.14
C ARG A 194 -23.68 -43.17 36.64
N LEU A 195 -24.78 -42.87 37.33
CA LEU A 195 -25.17 -43.42 38.63
C LEU A 195 -26.66 -43.14 38.82
#